data_AF-A0A967PML5-F1
#
_entry.id   AF-A0A967PML5-F1
#
_cell.length_a   1.000
_cell.length_b   1.000
_cell.length_c   1.000
_cell.angle_alpha   90.00
_cell.angle_beta   90.00
_cell.angle_gamma   90.00
#
_symmetry.space_group_name_H-M   'P 1'
#
loop_
_entity.id
_entity.type
_entity.pdbx_description
1 polymer ?
#
loop_
_entity_poly.entity_id
_entity_poly.type
_entity_poly.pdbx_seq_one_letter_code
_entity_poly.pdbx_strand_id
1 'polypeptide(L)' 'MSGFPPGACDTHIHFYDSRYPAAPAALLHPPDATVDDYRALQSELGLARAVVV' A
#
# COMPACT_ATOMS: atom_id res chain seq x y z
N MET A 1 6.81 -0.50 20.62
CA MET A 1 6.73 0.98 20.55
C MET A 1 7.37 1.35 19.23
N SER A 2 6.76 2.04 18.27
CA SER A 2 5.50 2.81 18.17
C SER A 2 4.47 2.03 17.31
N GLY A 3 3.36 2.54 16.77
CA GLY A 3 3.00 3.93 16.51
C GLY A 3 1.56 4.07 16.03
N PHE A 4 1.11 5.31 16.04
CA PHE A 4 -0.24 5.76 15.72
C PHE A 4 -1.36 5.34 16.69
N PRO A 5 -2.36 6.22 16.90
CA PRO A 5 -3.50 5.91 17.75
C PRO A 5 -4.37 4.80 17.15
N PRO A 6 -5.15 4.08 17.96
CA PRO A 6 -6.11 3.10 17.45
C PRO A 6 -7.00 3.68 16.35
N GLY A 7 -7.14 2.94 15.25
CA GLY A 7 -7.95 3.38 14.10
C GLY A 7 -7.24 4.34 13.13
N ALA A 8 -5.94 4.58 13.32
CA ALA A 8 -5.12 5.34 12.38
C ALA A 8 -5.26 4.81 10.95
N CYS A 9 -5.34 5.74 10.00
CA CYS A 9 -5.53 5.47 8.59
C CYS A 9 -4.29 5.93 7.84
N ASP A 10 -3.72 5.04 7.05
CA ASP A 10 -2.88 5.45 5.94
C ASP A 10 -3.77 6.09 4.88
N THR A 11 -3.52 7.34 4.54
CA THR A 11 -4.45 8.12 3.71
C THR A 11 -4.05 8.15 2.24
N HIS A 12 -2.90 7.57 1.88
CA HIS A 12 -2.41 7.62 0.50
C HIS A 12 -1.40 6.50 0.21
N ILE A 13 -1.84 5.45 -0.46
CA ILE A 13 -0.96 4.37 -0.94
C ILE A 13 -1.33 3.94 -2.35
N HIS A 14 -0.37 3.28 -3.02
CA HIS A 14 -0.55 2.64 -4.32
C HIS A 14 -0.14 1.18 -4.20
N PHE A 15 -0.82 0.29 -4.91
CA PHE A 15 -0.40 -1.09 -5.09
C PHE A 15 0.10 -1.30 -6.52
N TYR A 16 1.15 -2.11 -6.66
CA TYR A 16 1.70 -2.50 -7.95
C TYR A 16 1.72 -4.03 -8.01
N ASP A 17 1.09 -4.58 -9.03
CA ASP A 17 0.93 -6.03 -9.16
C ASP A 17 0.90 -6.41 -10.63
N SER A 18 1.97 -7.06 -11.09
CA SER A 18 2.20 -7.48 -12.47
C SER A 18 1.12 -8.41 -13.04
N ARG A 19 0.24 -8.98 -12.21
CA ARG A 19 -0.98 -9.69 -12.66
C ARG A 19 -1.95 -8.76 -13.38
N TYR A 20 -1.89 -7.46 -13.12
CA TYR A 20 -2.69 -6.43 -13.76
C TYR A 20 -1.80 -5.59 -14.69
N PRO A 21 -2.02 -5.63 -16.02
CA PRO A 21 -1.21 -4.85 -16.95
C PRO A 21 -1.30 -3.35 -16.67
N ALA A 22 -0.17 -2.67 -16.72
CA ALA A 22 -0.13 -1.21 -16.66
C ALA A 22 -0.92 -0.60 -17.83
N ALA A 23 -1.56 0.54 -17.59
CA ALA A 23 -2.19 1.29 -18.66
C ALA A 23 -1.16 1.64 -19.76
N PRO A 24 -1.50 1.61 -21.05
CA PRO A 24 -0.54 1.86 -22.13
C PRO A 24 0.16 3.22 -22.08
N ALA A 25 -0.48 4.22 -21.45
CA ALA A 25 0.06 5.57 -21.28
C ALA A 25 0.77 5.77 -19.92
N ALA A 26 0.97 4.72 -19.13
CA ALA A 26 1.67 4.81 -17.86
C ALA A 26 3.10 5.33 -18.07
N LEU A 27 3.50 6.32 -17.26
CA LEU A 27 4.85 6.87 -17.29
C LEU A 27 5.80 6.12 -16.33
N LEU A 28 5.24 5.41 -15.36
CA LEU A 28 5.98 4.71 -14.30
C LEU A 28 5.60 3.23 -14.32
N HIS A 29 6.63 2.38 -14.15
CA HIS A 29 6.49 0.93 -13.99
C HIS A 29 7.27 0.48 -12.75
N PRO A 30 6.76 0.76 -11.54
CA PRO A 30 7.40 0.29 -10.32
C PRO A 30 7.43 -1.24 -10.25
N PRO A 31 8.34 -1.83 -9.47
CA PRO A 31 8.31 -3.26 -9.18
C PRO A 31 7.03 -3.63 -8.42
N ASP A 32 6.77 -4.94 -8.32
CA ASP A 32 5.65 -5.45 -7.53
C ASP A 32 5.74 -4.96 -6.07
N ALA A 33 4.62 -4.44 -5.60
CA ALA A 33 4.35 -3.99 -4.24
C ALA A 33 2.91 -4.39 -3.94
N THR A 34 2.76 -5.62 -3.45
CA THR A 34 1.47 -6.30 -3.35
C THR A 34 0.70 -5.89 -2.10
N VAL A 35 -0.56 -6.30 -2.03
CA VAL A 35 -1.37 -6.15 -0.82
C VAL A 35 -0.74 -6.89 0.37
N ASP A 36 -0.14 -8.05 0.15
CA ASP A 36 0.47 -8.85 1.22
C ASP A 36 1.72 -8.16 1.79
N ASP A 37 2.54 -7.55 0.93
CA ASP A 37 3.70 -6.74 1.36
C ASP A 37 3.24 -5.58 2.25
N TYR A 38 2.19 -4.87 1.85
CA TYR A 38 1.63 -3.79 2.66
C TYR A 38 0.99 -4.28 3.95
N ARG A 39 0.38 -5.46 3.99
CA ARG A 39 -0.19 -5.99 5.24
C ARG A 39 0.88 -6.23 6.30
N ALA A 40 2.07 -6.68 5.91
CA ALA A 40 3.20 -6.80 6.83
C ALA A 40 3.59 -5.42 7.39
N LEU A 41 3.75 -4.41 6.52
CA LEU A 41 4.06 -3.04 6.92
C LEU A 41 2.95 -2.41 7.78
N GLN A 42 1.69 -2.61 7.41
CA GLN A 42 0.52 -2.09 8.12
C GLN A 42 0.48 -2.63 9.55
N SER A 43 0.78 -3.93 9.73
CA SER A 43 0.88 -4.57 11.03
C SER A 43 2.07 -4.05 11.84
N GLU A 44 3.24 -3.88 11.21
CA GLU A 44 4.44 -3.35 11.86
C GLU A 44 4.23 -1.92 12.38
N LEU A 45 3.56 -1.08 11.59
CA LEU A 45 3.29 0.32 11.92
C LEU A 45 2.09 0.53 12.86
N GLY A 46 1.25 -0.49 13.09
CA GLY A 46 0.04 -0.35 13.91
C GLY A 46 -1.11 0.40 13.23
N LEU A 47 -1.13 0.43 11.89
CA LEU A 47 -2.18 1.07 11.10
C LEU A 47 -3.42 0.18 10.99
N ALA A 48 -4.62 0.77 10.98
CA ALA A 48 -5.88 0.02 10.97
C ALA A 48 -6.62 0.07 9.63
N ARG A 49 -6.41 1.16 8.87
CA ARG A 49 -7.14 1.45 7.62
C ARG A 49 -6.17 1.99 6.58
N ALA A 50 -6.55 1.87 5.32
CA ALA A 50 -5.83 2.45 4.20
C ALA A 50 -6.80 3.05 3.18
N VAL A 51 -6.40 4.15 2.54
CA VAL A 51 -7.02 4.69 1.34
C VAL A 51 -6.10 4.37 0.17
N VAL A 52 -6.61 3.57 -0.77
CA VAL A 52 -5.90 3.16 -1.98
C VAL A 52 -6.19 4.17 -3.09
N VAL A 53 -5.14 4.66 -3.76
CA VAL A 53 -5.20 5.69 -4.80
C VAL A 53 -4.78 5.10 -6.15
#